data_AF-A0A955XUM8-F1
#
_entry.id   AF-A0A955XUM8-F1
#
_cell.length_a   1.000
_cell.length_b   1.000
_cell.length_c   1.000
_cell.angle_alpha   90.00
_cell.angle_beta   90.00
_cell.angle_gamma   90.00
#
_symmetry.space_group_name_H-M   'P 1'
#
loop_
_entity.id
_entity.type
_entity.pdbx_description
1 polymer ?
#
loop_
_entity_poly.entity_id
_entity_poly.type
_entity_poly.pdbx_seq_one_letter_code
_entity_poly.pdbx_strand_id
1 'polypeptide(L)' 'MLLQIHDELVFESPKPVAEDAMKLIVQRMESAMELDVPLVVEASASGNWFEGK' A
#
# COMPACT_ATOMS: atom_id res chain seq x y z
N MET A 1 -5.85 4.75 6.88
CA MET A 1 -6.50 4.37 5.61
C MET A 1 -7.49 5.46 5.27
N LEU A 2 -7.35 6.07 4.08
CA LEU A 2 -8.20 7.17 3.63
C LEU A 2 -9.26 6.70 2.64
N LEU A 3 -8.85 5.98 1.59
CA LEU A 3 -9.71 5.58 0.47
C LEU A 3 -9.38 4.17 0.00
N GLN A 4 -10.37 3.51 -0.60
CA GLN A 4 -10.22 2.27 -1.37
C GLN A 4 -10.90 2.45 -2.71
N ILE A 5 -10.22 2.08 -3.79
CA ILE A 5 -10.70 2.21 -5.17
C ILE A 5 -10.32 0.94 -5.90
N HIS A 6 -11.29 0.03 -6.03
CA HIS A 6 -11.07 -1.29 -6.63
C HIS A 6 -9.92 -2.04 -5.92
N ASP A 7 -8.76 -2.14 -6.56
CA ASP A 7 -7.54 -2.81 -6.10
C ASP A 7 -6.53 -1.86 -5.43
N GLU A 8 -6.82 -0.55 -5.38
CA GLU A 8 -5.94 0.46 -4.78
C GLU A 8 -6.39 0.83 -3.35
N LEU A 9 -5.42 0.94 -2.43
CA LEU A 9 -5.61 1.47 -1.08
C LEU A 9 -4.77 2.73 -0.87
N VAL A 10 -5.41 3.82 -0.43
CA VAL A 10 -4.73 5.10 -0.16
C VAL A 10 -4.61 5.31 1.34
N PHE A 11 -3.39 5.63 1.80
CA PHE A 11 -3.10 5.91 3.20
C PHE A 11 -2.43 7.29 3.34
N GLU A 12 -2.65 7.92 4.48
CA GLU A 12 -1.86 9.06 4.92
C GLU A 12 -1.09 8.66 6.18
N SER A 13 0.15 9.11 6.26
CA SER A 13 1.07 8.79 7.34
C SER A 13 2.05 9.95 7.55
N PRO A 14 2.52 10.20 8.78
CA PRO A 14 3.67 11.07 9.00
C PRO A 14 4.89 10.59 8.21
N LYS A 15 5.63 11.53 7.61
CA LYS A 15 6.83 11.24 6.80
C LYS A 15 7.86 10.33 7.50
N PRO A 16 8.15 10.46 8.81
CA PRO A 16 9.13 9.62 9.48
C PRO A 16 8.78 8.13 9.56
N VAL A 17 7.49 7.78 9.44
CA VAL A 17 7.02 6.39 9.57
C VAL A 17 6.40 5.84 8.28
N ALA A 18 6.40 6.64 7.21
CA ALA A 18 5.76 6.28 5.94
C ALA A 18 6.35 5.01 5.32
N GLU A 19 7.68 4.86 5.34
CA GLU A 19 8.35 3.69 4.75
C GLU A 19 8.04 2.40 5.52
N ASP A 20 8.06 2.46 6.86
CA ASP A 20 7.76 1.30 7.71
C ASP A 20 6.28 0.90 7.61
N ALA A 21 5.38 1.89 7.58
CA ALA A 21 3.97 1.66 7.35
C ALA A 21 3.71 1.02 5.98
N MET A 22 4.37 1.52 4.92
CA MET A 22 4.27 0.97 3.57
C MET A 22 4.72 -0.49 3.52
N LYS A 23 5.87 -0.83 4.11
CA LYS A 23 6.36 -2.23 4.19
C LYS A 23 5.36 -3.14 4.89
N LEU A 24 4.79 -2.69 6.00
CA LEU A 24 3.78 -3.45 6.74
C LEU A 24 2.52 -3.66 5.90
N ILE A 25 2.03 -2.62 5.21
CA ILE A 25 0.82 -2.69 4.40
C ILE A 25 1.00 -3.64 3.22
N VAL A 26 2.12 -3.52 2.48
CA VAL A 26 2.47 -4.42 1.37
C VAL A 26 2.48 -5.87 1.85
N GLN A 27 3.19 -6.15 2.95
CA GLN A 27 3.24 -7.50 3.51
C GLN A 27 1.84 -8.05 3.83
N ARG A 28 0.97 -7.22 4.42
CA ARG A 28 -0.39 -7.62 4.79
C ARG A 28 -1.28 -7.89 3.56
N MET A 29 -1.14 -7.08 2.52
CA MET A 29 -1.91 -7.23 1.29
C MET A 29 -1.46 -8.46 0.49
N GLU A 30 -0.15 -8.70 0.35
CA GLU A 30 0.38 -9.88 -0.33
C GLU A 30 0.05 -11.18 0.42
N SER A 31 -0.06 -11.12 1.75
CA SER A 31 -0.41 -12.27 2.60
C SER A 31 -1.92 -12.42 2.86
N ALA A 32 -2.77 -11.67 2.16
CA ALA A 32 -4.20 -11.62 2.45
C ALA A 32 -4.92 -12.95 2.19
N MET A 33 -4.41 -13.77 1.27
CA MET A 33 -4.98 -15.06 0.91
C MET A 33 -3.92 -15.98 0.30
N GLU A 34 -4.00 -17.28 0.60
CA GLU A 34 -3.20 -18.29 -0.09
C GLU A 34 -3.83 -18.60 -1.45
N LEU A 35 -3.03 -18.49 -2.50
CA LEU A 35 -3.41 -18.75 -3.88
C LEU A 35 -2.32 -19.60 -4.56
N ASP A 36 -2.68 -20.30 -5.64
CA ASP A 36 -1.72 -21.04 -6.46
C ASP A 36 -0.68 -20.13 -7.14
N VAL A 37 -0.98 -18.83 -7.21
CA VAL A 37 -0.10 -17.78 -7.73
C VAL A 37 0.06 -16.66 -6.69
N PRO A 38 1.24 -16.03 -6.57
CA PRO A 38 1.45 -15.00 -5.55
C PRO A 38 0.64 -13.73 -5.85
N LEU A 39 0.10 -13.13 -4.79
CA LEU A 39 -0.36 -11.73 -4.84
C LEU A 39 0.86 -10.83 -4.71
N VAL A 40 1.00 -9.87 -5.62
CA VAL A 40 2.09 -8.90 -5.64
C VAL A 40 1.49 -7.52 -5.53
N VAL A 41 2.07 -6.67 -4.66
CA VAL A 41 1.57 -5.32 -4.43
C VAL A 41 2.62 -4.29 -4.82
N GLU A 42 2.21 -3.36 -5.67
CA GLU A 42 2.99 -2.16 -5.99
C GLU A 42 2.62 -1.04 -5.01
N ALA A 43 3.63 -0.36 -4.47
CA ALA A 43 3.43 0.70 -3.49
C ALA A 43 4.43 1.84 -3.70
N SER A 44 3.95 3.06 -3.50
CA SER A 44 4.75 4.29 -3.54
C SER A 44 4.31 5.25 -2.42
N ALA A 45 5.17 6.20 -2.08
CA ALA A 45 4.86 7.28 -1.15
C ALA A 45 5.26 8.62 -1.75
N SER A 46 4.30 9.54 -1.83
CA SER A 46 4.45 10.83 -2.49
C SER A 46 3.80 11.96 -1.67
N GLY A 47 4.10 13.21 -2.01
CA GLY A 47 3.54 14.39 -1.32
C GLY A 47 2.07 14.65 -1.64
N ASN A 48 1.58 14.09 -2.75
CA ASN A 48 0.18 14.10 -3.13
C ASN A 48 -0.14 12.84 -3.95
N TRP A 49 -1.42 12.50 -4.02
CA TRP A 49 -1.86 11.26 -4.65
C TRP A 49 -1.58 11.21 -6.16
N PHE A 50 -1.61 12.34 -6.86
CA PHE A 50 -1.32 12.37 -8.30
C PHE A 50 0.12 11.94 -8.63
N GLU A 51 1.08 12.29 -7.76
CA GLU A 51 2.50 11.89 -7.89
C GLU A 51 2.78 10.45 -7.48
N GLY A 52 1.87 9.82 -6.72
CA GLY A 52 2.05 8.46 -6.19
C GLY A 52 1.49 7.37 -7.10
N LYS A 53 0.88 7.78 -8.22
CA LYS A 53 0.33 6.87 -9.21
C LYS A 53 1.37 6.27 -10.14
#